data_AF-A0AAP7LV10-F1
#
_entry.id   AF-A0AAP7LV10-F1
#
_cell.length_a   1.000
_cell.length_b   1.000
_cell.length_c   1.000
_cell.angle_alpha   90.00
_cell.angle_beta   90.00
_cell.angle_gamma   90.00
#
_symmetry.space_group_name_H-M   'P 1'
#
loop_
_entity.id
_entity.type
_entity.pdbx_description
1 polymer ?
#
loop_
_entity_poly.entity_id
_entity_poly.type
_entity_poly.pdbx_seq_one_letter_code
_entity_poly.pdbx_strand_id
1 'polypeptide(L)'
;MHKHRLLNIVTDLNIKLAHSDIEGHVIFKQFDGAELGVAFTHFSDYYEKGYASMYIFDHYTVVEALEIFNDIKLVMTGERLVTDERNSDVSNQA
;
A
#
# COMPACT_ATOMS: atom_id res chain seq x y z
N MET A 1 -3.65 12.77 10.90
CA MET A 1 -3.46 13.33 9.54
C MET A 1 -4.78 13.88 9.01
N HIS A 2 -4.80 15.08 8.43
CA HIS A 2 -6.04 15.68 7.90
C HIS A 2 -6.62 14.83 6.75
N LYS A 3 -7.93 14.56 6.75
CA LYS A 3 -8.66 13.80 5.70
C LYS A 3 -8.30 14.23 4.28
N HIS A 4 -8.05 15.53 4.08
CA HIS A 4 -7.64 16.11 2.80
C HIS A 4 -6.33 15.51 2.26
N ARG A 5 -5.39 15.14 3.13
CA ARG A 5 -4.13 14.51 2.72
C ARG A 5 -4.33 13.07 2.26
N LEU A 6 -5.17 12.29 2.95
CA LEU A 6 -5.54 10.94 2.48
C LEU A 6 -6.25 11.01 1.13
N LEU A 7 -7.11 12.02 0.93
CA LEU A 7 -7.75 12.27 -0.37
C LEU A 7 -6.73 12.63 -1.46
N ASN A 8 -5.73 13.46 -1.16
CA ASN A 8 -4.67 13.73 -2.13
C ASN A 8 -3.84 12.48 -2.47
N ILE A 9 -3.53 11.66 -1.46
CA ILE A 9 -2.81 10.40 -1.64
C ILE A 9 -3.62 9.42 -2.51
N VAL A 10 -4.89 9.16 -2.18
CA VAL A 10 -5.72 8.21 -2.94
C VAL A 10 -5.91 8.66 -4.38
N THR A 11 -6.09 9.96 -4.62
CA THR A 11 -6.22 10.50 -5.98
C THR A 11 -4.92 10.36 -6.76
N ASP A 12 -3.79 10.73 -6.16
CA ASP A 12 -2.48 10.65 -6.82
C ASP A 12 -2.11 9.20 -7.17
N LEU A 13 -2.34 8.27 -6.24
CA LEU A 13 -2.09 6.84 -6.46
C LEU A 13 -3.03 6.25 -7.52
N ASN A 14 -4.30 6.64 -7.58
CA ASN A 14 -5.21 6.18 -8.65
C ASN A 14 -4.79 6.70 -10.03
N ILE A 15 -4.31 7.94 -10.13
CA ILE A 15 -3.76 8.47 -11.39
C ILE A 15 -2.55 7.62 -11.82
N LYS A 16 -1.64 7.31 -10.90
CA LYS A 16 -0.46 6.48 -11.20
C LYS A 16 -0.85 5.05 -11.60
N LEU A 17 -1.79 4.44 -10.89
CA LEU A 17 -2.31 3.12 -11.21
C LEU A 17 -2.90 3.08 -12.63
N ALA A 18 -3.64 4.12 -13.03
CA ALA A 18 -4.20 4.22 -14.37
C ALA A 18 -3.15 4.31 -15.49
N HIS A 19 -1.91 4.63 -15.15
CA HIS A 19 -0.75 4.66 -16.06
C HIS A 19 0.24 3.51 -15.83
N SER A 20 -0.07 2.58 -14.92
CA SER A 20 0.77 1.42 -14.63
C SER A 20 0.29 0.18 -15.37
N ASP A 21 1.19 -0.77 -15.60
CA ASP A 21 0.89 -2.06 -16.22
C ASP A 21 0.51 -3.15 -15.20
N ILE A 22 0.37 -2.80 -13.92
CA ILE A 22 0.03 -3.75 -12.85
C ILE A 22 -1.49 -3.89 -12.69
N GLU A 23 -1.94 -5.06 -12.22
CA GLU A 23 -3.32 -5.26 -11.81
C GLU A 23 -3.47 -4.89 -10.33
N GLY A 24 -4.33 -3.94 -10.01
CA GLY A 24 -4.47 -3.49 -8.63
C GLY A 24 -5.65 -2.56 -8.40
N HIS A 25 -5.81 -2.12 -7.15
CA HIS A 25 -6.73 -1.04 -6.80
C HIS A 25 -6.16 -0.15 -5.68
N VAL A 26 -6.63 1.09 -5.66
CA VAL A 26 -6.39 2.04 -4.58
C VAL A 26 -7.74 2.57 -4.09
N ILE A 27 -8.08 2.29 -2.83
CA ILE A 27 -9.39 2.62 -2.24
C ILE A 27 -9.20 3.49 -1.01
N PHE A 28 -9.97 4.57 -0.93
CA PHE A 28 -10.19 5.32 0.31
C PHE A 28 -11.43 4.76 1.01
N LYS A 29 -11.27 4.24 2.22
CA LYS A 29 -12.36 3.61 2.97
C LYS A 29 -12.19 3.75 4.48
N GLN A 30 -13.28 3.51 5.19
CA GLN A 30 -13.26 3.23 6.62
C GLN A 30 -13.04 1.73 6.83
N PHE A 31 -12.10 1.38 7.69
CA PHE A 31 -11.73 0.01 8.06
C PHE A 31 -12.43 -0.38 9.38
N ASP A 32 -12.29 -1.66 9.73
CA ASP A 32 -12.76 -2.17 11.01
C ASP A 32 -12.16 -1.36 12.16
N GLY A 33 -12.97 -1.06 13.18
CA GLY A 33 -12.55 -0.15 14.26
C GLY A 33 -12.68 1.34 13.95
N ALA A 34 -13.37 1.69 12.84
CA ALA A 34 -13.65 3.07 12.41
C ALA A 34 -12.42 3.86 11.91
N GLU A 35 -11.29 3.19 11.69
CA GLU A 35 -10.07 3.80 11.15
C GLU A 35 -10.27 4.23 9.69
N LEU A 36 -9.88 5.45 9.36
CA LEU A 36 -9.99 5.96 8.00
C LEU A 36 -8.63 5.87 7.31
N GLY A 37 -8.60 5.38 6.07
CA GLY A 37 -7.32 5.24 5.37
C GLY A 37 -7.43 4.99 3.88
N VAL A 38 -6.26 4.77 3.29
CA VAL A 38 -6.08 4.34 1.90
C VAL A 38 -5.53 2.92 1.90
N ALA A 39 -6.20 2.02 1.19
CA ALA A 39 -5.69 0.68 0.87
C ALA A 39 -5.19 0.65 -0.58
N PHE A 40 -3.96 0.21 -0.78
CA PHE A 40 -3.46 -0.24 -2.07
C PHE A 40 -3.38 -1.76 -2.06
N THR A 41 -3.86 -2.41 -3.13
CA THR A 41 -3.74 -3.86 -3.32
C THR A 41 -3.18 -4.12 -4.71
N HIS A 42 -2.11 -4.92 -4.78
CA HIS A 42 -1.52 -5.42 -6.02
C HIS A 42 -1.90 -6.90 -6.16
N PHE A 43 -2.47 -7.27 -7.30
CA PHE A 43 -2.81 -8.63 -7.68
C PHE A 43 -1.69 -9.23 -8.53
N SER A 44 -1.21 -10.40 -8.14
CA SER A 44 -0.15 -11.12 -8.86
C SER A 44 -0.07 -12.56 -8.37
N ASP A 45 0.14 -13.49 -9.31
CA ASP A 45 0.42 -14.90 -9.02
C ASP A 45 1.73 -15.11 -8.24
N TYR A 46 2.57 -14.07 -8.11
CA TYR A 46 3.73 -14.10 -7.23
C TYR A 46 3.34 -14.30 -5.75
N TYR A 47 2.23 -13.70 -5.32
CA TYR A 47 1.80 -13.78 -3.93
C TYR A 47 1.06 -15.09 -3.67
N GLU A 48 1.31 -15.73 -2.53
CA GLU A 48 0.64 -17.00 -2.15
C GLU A 48 -0.90 -16.90 -2.21
N LYS A 49 -1.45 -15.74 -1.86
CA LYS A 49 -2.90 -15.48 -1.88
C LYS A 49 -3.40 -14.86 -3.19
N GLY A 50 -2.53 -14.69 -4.19
CA GLY A 50 -2.80 -13.96 -5.43
C GLY A 50 -2.83 -12.43 -5.28
N TYR A 51 -2.63 -11.90 -4.07
CA TYR A 51 -2.57 -10.47 -3.81
C TYR A 51 -1.75 -10.13 -2.57
N ALA A 52 -1.36 -8.87 -2.48
CA ALA A 52 -0.80 -8.26 -1.28
C ALA A 52 -1.19 -6.78 -1.19
N SER A 53 -1.28 -6.24 0.02
CA SER A 53 -1.81 -4.90 0.27
C SER A 53 -0.92 -4.06 1.19
N MET A 54 -0.93 -2.74 0.96
CA MET A 54 -0.35 -1.71 1.83
C MET A 54 -1.42 -0.73 2.28
N TYR A 55 -1.25 -0.16 3.47
CA TYR A 55 -2.25 0.71 4.09
C TYR A 55 -1.62 2.00 4.59
N ILE A 56 -2.32 3.12 4.38
CA ILE A 56 -1.98 4.43 4.95
C ILE A 56 -3.17 4.89 5.78
N PHE A 57 -3.03 4.90 7.11
CA PHE A 57 -4.11 5.28 8.03
C PHE A 57 -4.02 6.75 8.44
N ASP A 58 -5.14 7.30 8.90
CA ASP A 58 -5.26 8.69 9.34
C ASP A 58 -4.45 9.01 10.61
N HIS A 59 -4.16 8.03 11.45
CA HIS A 59 -3.34 8.20 12.65
C HIS A 59 -1.83 8.17 12.38
N TYR A 60 -1.39 7.74 11.18
CA TYR A 60 0.02 7.75 10.80
C TYR A 60 0.58 9.17 10.78
N THR A 61 1.86 9.27 11.18
CA THR A 61 2.64 10.50 11.03
C THR A 61 2.83 10.82 9.55
N VAL A 62 3.22 12.07 9.30
CA VAL A 62 3.54 12.56 7.97
C VAL A 62 4.66 11.74 7.31
N VAL A 63 5.63 11.28 8.10
CA VAL A 63 6.80 10.52 7.60
C VAL A 63 6.37 9.11 7.22
N GLU A 64 5.72 8.38 8.12
CA GLU A 64 5.22 7.01 7.85
C GLU A 64 4.32 6.97 6.62
N ALA A 65 3.40 7.93 6.49
CA ALA A 65 2.51 8.01 5.33
C ALA A 65 3.27 8.25 4.01
N LEU A 66 4.39 9.01 4.04
CA LEU A 66 5.20 9.26 2.85
C LEU A 66 6.08 8.07 2.48
N GLU A 67 6.59 7.33 3.45
CA GLU A 67 7.37 6.11 3.22
C GLU A 67 6.51 5.07 2.49
N ILE A 68 5.32 4.79 3.02
CA ILE A 68 4.39 3.83 2.40
C ILE A 68 3.91 4.33 1.04
N PHE A 69 3.62 5.63 0.91
CA PHE A 69 3.29 6.22 -0.39
C PHE A 69 4.40 6.03 -1.43
N ASN A 70 5.67 6.19 -1.02
CA ASN A 70 6.81 5.94 -1.90
C ASN A 70 6.95 4.47 -2.27
N ASP A 71 6.78 3.56 -1.31
CA ASP A 71 6.80 2.12 -1.55
C ASP A 71 5.71 1.69 -2.55
N ILE A 72 4.48 2.22 -2.42
CA ILE A 72 3.40 1.94 -3.38
C ILE A 72 3.80 2.37 -4.80
N LYS A 73 4.46 3.53 -4.96
CA LYS A 73 4.90 3.97 -6.29
C LYS A 73 5.94 3.02 -6.89
N LEU A 74 6.86 2.49 -6.08
CA LEU A 74 7.85 1.49 -6.54
C LEU A 74 7.16 0.18 -6.97
N VAL A 75 6.07 -0.19 -6.30
CA VAL A 75 5.26 -1.34 -6.75
C VAL A 75 4.57 -1.05 -8.08
N MET A 76 4.02 0.15 -8.26
CA MET A 76 3.35 0.56 -9.51
C MET A 76 4.30 0.63 -10.71
N THR A 77 5.59 0.93 -10.49
CA THR A 77 6.61 0.88 -11.55
C THR A 77 7.14 -0.53 -11.81
N GLY A 78 6.71 -1.53 -11.05
CA GLY A 78 7.23 -2.90 -11.10
C GLY A 78 8.65 -3.05 -10.53
N GLU A 79 9.20 -2.00 -9.90
CA GLU A 79 10.53 -2.00 -9.30
C GLU A 79 10.58 -2.82 -7.99
N ARG A 80 9.42 -3.04 -7.37
CA ARG A 80 9.31 -3.77 -6.10
C ARG A 80 7.98 -4.52 -5.99
N LEU A 81 7.94 -5.56 -5.16
CA LEU A 81 6.71 -6.26 -4.76
C LEU A 81 6.24 -5.77 -3.39
N VAL A 82 4.97 -5.97 -3.07
CA VAL A 82 4.40 -5.56 -1.77
C VAL A 82 5.04 -6.32 -0.58
N THR A 83 5.83 -7.36 -0.83
CA THR A 83 6.58 -8.08 0.21
C THR A 83 7.68 -7.22 0.82
N ASP A 84 7.62 -7.06 2.13
CA ASP A 84 8.73 -6.58 2.94
C ASP A 84 9.62 -7.78 3.28
N GLU A 85 10.86 -7.78 2.79
CA GLU A 85 11.94 -8.64 3.31
C GLU A 85 12.28 -8.34 4.79
N ARG A 86 11.48 -7.53 5.48
CA ARG A 86 11.56 -7.28 6.93
C ARG A 86 10.68 -8.23 7.76
N ASN A 87 9.97 -9.17 7.11
CA ASN A 87 9.22 -10.23 7.77
C ASN A 87 9.73 -11.64 7.39
N SER A 88 11.01 -11.78 7.07
CA SER A 88 11.68 -13.08 7.21
C SER A 88 11.86 -13.33 8.71
N ASP A 89 10.82 -13.88 9.33
CA ASP A 89 10.96 -14.61 10.58
C ASP A 89 11.94 -15.76 10.28
N VAL A 90 13.24 -15.48 10.40
CA VAL A 90 14.26 -16.52 10.45
C VAL A 90 14.09 -17.16 11.81
N SER A 91 13.07 -18.01 11.90
CA SER A 91 13.02 -19.08 12.89
C SER A 91 14.22 -19.97 12.58
N ASN A 92 15.38 -19.61 13.14
CA ASN A 92 16.47 -20.54 13.35
C ASN A 92 15.92 -21.61 14.30
N GLN A 93 15.22 -22.60 13.74
CA GLN A 93 14.97 -23.85 14.41
C GLN A 93 16.31 -24.57 14.53
N ALA A 94 16.90 -24.45 15.72
CA ALA A 94 17.92 -25.36 16.23
C ALA A 94 17.24 -26.49 17.02
#